data_AF-A0A1M5W684-F1
#
_entry.id   AF-A0A1M5W684-F1
#
_cell.length_a   1.000
_cell.length_b   1.000
_cell.length_c   1.000
_cell.angle_alpha   90.00
_cell.angle_beta   90.00
_cell.angle_gamma   90.00
#
_symmetry.space_group_name_H-M   'P 1'
#
loop_
_entity.id
_entity.type
_entity.pdbx_description
1 polymer ?
#
loop_
_entity_poly.entity_id
_entity_poly.type
_entity_poly.pdbx_seq_one_letter_code
_entity_poly.pdbx_strand_id
1 'polypeptide(L)'
;MYKKSTFFLLFFLPLFIFAQEINQYDEQGKRHGFWEKRYDSGRVRYSGTFEHGKEVGEFLFYENKIINNYPSIRKFFDDKSDTAKVTFYDIYGKKKSEGTMLGKNRIGVWKYYDSQERLILVENYDNNQLNGERKVFYDNDSIAEISEYKNGKLDGITARFSKDGIKLHEMTYQDGLLHGRAKFFEVNGNIKESGLYYKDYKVGRWDYYIDGKYMGYKEPNKKRDHPSDEAILASIDEKAEKPKEYPKITDEEILENIERKKEKEYSYNPPSDEEILENIKKKKAPKKEYSKATDDEILRSIASKMEAKIKEIKRAEDAEILKNIQKKKEQEEKDRIRKLTDEEILENIKRKQKESEK
;
A
#
# COMPACT_ATOMS: atom_id res chain seq x y z
N MET A 1 26.01 -72.71 -31.03
CA MET A 1 25.21 -71.50 -31.37
C MET A 1 23.79 -71.70 -30.87
N TYR A 2 23.44 -71.14 -29.70
CA TYR A 2 22.04 -71.00 -29.26
C TYR A 2 21.95 -69.68 -28.49
N LYS A 3 21.37 -68.65 -29.11
CA LYS A 3 21.00 -67.40 -28.43
C LYS A 3 19.62 -67.62 -27.80
N LYS A 4 19.55 -67.65 -26.47
CA LYS A 4 18.28 -67.50 -25.74
C LYS A 4 17.96 -66.01 -25.70
N SER A 5 16.90 -65.60 -26.40
CA SER A 5 16.35 -64.26 -26.32
C SER A 5 15.31 -64.25 -25.21
N THR A 6 15.60 -63.60 -24.09
CA THR A 6 14.65 -63.39 -23.00
C THR A 6 13.72 -62.24 -23.40
N PHE A 7 12.47 -62.57 -23.73
CA PHE A 7 11.43 -61.60 -24.02
C PHE A 7 10.88 -61.05 -22.70
N PHE A 8 11.19 -59.79 -22.38
CA PHE A 8 10.66 -59.12 -21.20
C PHE A 8 9.29 -58.53 -21.55
N LEU A 9 8.22 -59.17 -21.10
CA LEU A 9 6.85 -58.72 -21.34
C LEU A 9 6.53 -57.59 -20.35
N LEU A 10 6.59 -56.34 -20.82
CA LEU A 10 6.18 -55.16 -20.06
C LEU A 10 4.65 -55.20 -19.86
N PHE A 11 4.21 -55.57 -18.66
CA PHE A 11 2.82 -55.45 -18.22
C PHE A 11 2.48 -53.95 -18.08
N PHE A 12 1.76 -53.40 -19.06
CA PHE A 12 1.10 -52.10 -18.92
C PHE A 12 -0.10 -52.27 -17.97
N LEU A 13 0.03 -51.83 -16.72
CA LEU A 13 -1.11 -51.63 -15.84
C LEU A 13 -1.84 -50.34 -16.27
N PRO A 14 -3.13 -50.39 -16.64
CA PRO A 14 -3.89 -49.19 -16.94
C PRO A 14 -4.09 -48.41 -15.64
N LEU A 15 -3.47 -47.23 -15.54
CA LEU A 15 -3.82 -46.23 -14.55
C LEU A 15 -5.24 -45.73 -14.86
N PHE A 16 -6.24 -46.27 -14.17
CA PHE A 16 -7.59 -45.71 -14.18
C PHE A 16 -7.54 -44.34 -13.48
N ILE A 17 -7.45 -43.28 -14.28
CA ILE A 17 -7.72 -41.93 -13.82
C ILE A 17 -9.23 -41.85 -13.62
N PHE A 18 -9.71 -42.09 -12.39
CA PHE A 18 -11.08 -41.77 -12.05
C PHE A 18 -11.24 -40.26 -12.18
N ALA A 19 -12.02 -39.81 -13.17
CA ALA A 19 -12.42 -38.42 -13.28
C ALA A 19 -13.20 -38.09 -12.01
N GLN A 20 -12.67 -37.21 -11.16
CA GLN A 20 -13.40 -36.75 -9.99
C GLN A 20 -14.64 -36.01 -10.47
N GLU A 21 -15.81 -36.46 -10.05
CA GLU A 21 -17.06 -35.77 -10.36
C GLU A 21 -17.03 -34.38 -9.70
N ILE A 22 -17.24 -33.34 -10.49
CA ILE A 22 -17.29 -31.94 -10.03
C ILE A 22 -18.75 -31.53 -9.80
N ASN A 23 -18.97 -30.54 -8.93
CA ASN A 23 -20.28 -29.96 -8.64
C ASN A 23 -21.31 -30.96 -8.07
N GLN A 24 -20.87 -31.82 -7.15
CA GLN A 24 -21.72 -32.83 -6.53
C GLN A 24 -22.49 -32.31 -5.30
N TYR A 25 -23.59 -33.00 -4.97
CA TYR A 25 -24.38 -32.76 -3.77
C TYR A 25 -24.32 -33.97 -2.84
N ASP A 26 -24.42 -33.74 -1.53
CA ASP A 26 -24.63 -34.80 -0.55
C ASP A 26 -26.08 -35.30 -0.54
N GLU A 27 -26.35 -36.31 0.29
CA GLU A 27 -27.69 -36.92 0.44
C GLU A 27 -28.77 -35.91 0.89
N GLN A 28 -28.37 -34.79 1.49
CA GLN A 28 -29.26 -33.72 1.94
C GLN A 28 -29.41 -32.60 0.90
N GLY A 29 -28.85 -32.77 -0.30
CA GLY A 29 -28.89 -31.78 -1.38
C GLY A 29 -27.99 -30.57 -1.15
N LYS A 30 -27.00 -30.66 -0.25
CA LYS A 30 -26.01 -29.59 -0.03
C LYS A 30 -24.76 -29.84 -0.87
N ARG A 31 -24.07 -28.77 -1.27
CA ARG A 31 -22.84 -28.86 -2.06
C ARG A 31 -21.78 -29.70 -1.35
N HIS A 32 -21.19 -30.66 -2.04
CA HIS A 32 -20.15 -31.54 -1.50
C HIS A 32 -19.06 -31.82 -2.56
N GLY A 33 -17.81 -31.93 -2.13
CA GLY A 33 -16.66 -32.16 -3.00
C GLY A 33 -16.19 -30.92 -3.74
N PHE A 34 -15.44 -31.12 -4.83
CA PHE A 34 -14.90 -30.03 -5.63
C PHE A 34 -15.98 -29.39 -6.50
N TRP A 35 -16.01 -28.06 -6.49
CA TRP A 35 -16.96 -27.24 -7.24
C TRP A 35 -16.24 -26.27 -8.15
N GLU A 36 -16.81 -26.09 -9.33
CA GLU A 36 -16.40 -25.09 -10.31
C GLU A 36 -17.64 -24.46 -10.93
N LYS A 37 -17.75 -23.13 -10.80
CA LYS A 37 -18.76 -22.34 -11.48
C LYS A 37 -18.14 -21.60 -12.64
N ARG A 38 -18.82 -21.58 -13.79
CA ARG A 38 -18.41 -20.84 -14.99
C ARG A 38 -19.34 -19.66 -15.27
N TYR A 39 -18.80 -18.66 -15.98
CA TYR A 39 -19.59 -17.63 -16.66
C TYR A 39 -20.21 -18.20 -17.94
N ASP A 40 -21.17 -17.48 -18.52
CA ASP A 40 -21.78 -17.84 -19.82
C ASP A 40 -20.73 -17.88 -20.96
N SER A 41 -19.62 -17.16 -20.79
CA SER A 41 -18.45 -17.22 -21.67
C SER A 41 -17.67 -18.55 -21.58
N GLY A 42 -18.05 -19.46 -20.69
CA GLY A 42 -17.34 -20.71 -20.40
C GLY A 42 -16.13 -20.55 -19.48
N ARG A 43 -15.72 -19.32 -19.15
CA ARG A 43 -14.58 -19.04 -18.27
C ARG A 43 -14.94 -19.35 -16.82
N VAL A 44 -13.98 -19.86 -16.05
CA VAL A 44 -14.19 -20.13 -14.62
C VAL A 44 -14.49 -18.82 -13.90
N ARG A 45 -15.50 -18.85 -13.03
CA ARG A 45 -15.91 -17.75 -12.14
C ARG A 45 -15.39 -17.99 -10.74
N TYR A 46 -15.53 -19.22 -10.25
CA TYR A 46 -14.83 -19.67 -9.06
C TYR A 46 -14.62 -21.18 -9.07
N SER A 47 -13.64 -21.63 -8.30
CA SER A 47 -13.45 -23.03 -7.94
C SER A 47 -13.13 -23.15 -6.45
N GLY A 48 -13.45 -24.30 -5.84
CA GLY A 48 -13.15 -24.61 -4.45
C GLY A 48 -13.89 -25.84 -3.95
N THR A 49 -13.68 -26.23 -2.70
CA THR A 49 -14.26 -27.46 -2.12
C THR A 49 -15.37 -27.13 -1.13
N PHE A 50 -16.48 -27.86 -1.22
CA PHE A 50 -17.54 -27.82 -0.22
C PHE A 50 -17.57 -29.11 0.59
N GLU A 51 -17.83 -28.97 1.88
CA GLU A 51 -18.13 -30.08 2.79
C GLU A 51 -19.49 -29.83 3.42
N HIS A 52 -20.50 -30.60 2.97
CA HIS A 52 -21.89 -30.51 3.44
C HIS A 52 -22.47 -29.08 3.41
N GLY A 53 -22.18 -28.36 2.33
CA GLY A 53 -22.60 -26.99 2.09
C GLY A 53 -21.67 -25.91 2.63
N LYS A 54 -20.67 -26.24 3.45
CA LYS A 54 -19.67 -25.31 4.00
C LYS A 54 -18.45 -25.21 3.08
N GLU A 55 -17.97 -24.00 2.78
CA GLU A 55 -16.69 -23.80 2.12
C GLU A 55 -15.54 -24.32 2.98
N VAL A 56 -14.65 -25.15 2.40
CA VAL A 56 -13.46 -25.66 3.09
C VAL A 56 -12.21 -25.51 2.21
N GLY A 57 -11.09 -25.16 2.82
CA GLY A 57 -9.82 -25.01 2.12
C GLY A 57 -9.80 -23.84 1.15
N GLU A 58 -9.18 -24.03 -0.02
CA GLU A 58 -8.94 -22.97 -0.98
C GLU A 58 -10.12 -22.74 -1.92
N PHE A 59 -10.48 -21.46 -2.08
CA PHE A 59 -11.36 -20.96 -3.13
C PHE A 59 -10.64 -19.92 -3.98
N LEU A 60 -10.75 -20.07 -5.30
CA LEU A 60 -10.21 -19.16 -6.29
C LEU A 60 -11.37 -18.49 -7.02
N PHE A 61 -11.34 -17.17 -7.16
CA PHE A 61 -12.35 -16.38 -7.87
C PHE A 61 -11.71 -15.61 -9.01
N TYR A 62 -12.33 -15.65 -10.18
CA TYR A 62 -11.79 -15.11 -11.42
C TYR A 62 -12.73 -14.06 -12.01
N GLU A 63 -12.18 -13.05 -12.66
CA GLU A 63 -12.97 -12.05 -13.39
C GLU A 63 -13.30 -12.54 -14.80
N ASN A 64 -14.45 -12.12 -15.35
CA ASN A 64 -14.82 -12.42 -16.75
C ASN A 64 -14.13 -11.48 -17.77
N LYS A 65 -12.81 -11.35 -17.71
CA LYS A 65 -12.00 -10.57 -18.68
C LYS A 65 -11.05 -11.45 -19.48
N ILE A 66 -11.02 -11.26 -20.81
CA ILE A 66 -10.18 -12.04 -21.75
C ILE A 66 -8.67 -11.90 -21.46
N ILE A 67 -8.28 -10.80 -20.81
CA ILE A 67 -6.88 -10.35 -20.71
C ILE A 67 -6.01 -11.24 -19.79
N ASN A 68 -6.60 -11.97 -18.84
CA ASN A 68 -5.84 -12.86 -17.95
C ASN A 68 -6.69 -14.01 -17.40
N ASN A 69 -6.05 -15.08 -16.95
CA ASN A 69 -6.70 -16.21 -16.25
C ASN A 69 -6.23 -16.34 -14.80
N TYR A 70 -5.79 -15.23 -14.20
CA TYR A 70 -5.31 -15.22 -12.81
C TYR A 70 -6.48 -14.98 -11.85
N PRO A 71 -6.54 -15.66 -10.69
CA PRO A 71 -7.60 -15.41 -9.71
C PRO A 71 -7.51 -13.99 -9.14
N SER A 72 -8.58 -13.22 -9.28
CA SER A 72 -8.75 -11.91 -8.64
C SER A 72 -8.81 -11.99 -7.11
N ILE A 73 -9.28 -13.12 -6.57
CA ILE A 73 -9.39 -13.37 -5.13
C ILE A 73 -9.00 -14.81 -4.85
N ARG A 74 -8.15 -15.01 -3.84
CA ARG A 74 -7.91 -16.29 -3.20
C ARG A 74 -8.45 -16.23 -1.78
N LYS A 75 -9.32 -17.17 -1.41
CA LYS A 75 -9.82 -17.34 -0.05
C LYS A 75 -9.37 -18.69 0.48
N PHE A 76 -8.92 -18.73 1.72
CA PHE A 76 -8.66 -19.96 2.44
C PHE A 76 -9.58 -20.00 3.66
N PHE A 77 -10.55 -20.91 3.63
CA PHE A 77 -11.51 -21.12 4.70
C PHE A 77 -10.90 -22.04 5.76
N ASP A 78 -10.96 -21.58 7.00
CA ASP A 78 -10.51 -22.33 8.17
C ASP A 78 -11.54 -23.43 8.50
N ASP A 79 -11.07 -24.63 8.83
CA ASP A 79 -11.93 -25.76 9.16
C ASP A 79 -12.67 -25.57 10.50
N LYS A 80 -12.07 -24.81 11.41
CA LYS A 80 -12.50 -24.59 12.81
C LYS A 80 -13.17 -23.25 13.04
N SER A 81 -13.26 -22.38 12.04
CA SER A 81 -13.97 -21.09 12.17
C SER A 81 -14.79 -20.74 10.92
N ASP A 82 -15.57 -19.67 11.02
CA ASP A 82 -16.32 -19.09 9.89
C ASP A 82 -15.52 -18.00 9.17
N THR A 83 -14.22 -17.93 9.45
CA THR A 83 -13.32 -16.94 8.86
C THR A 83 -12.62 -17.47 7.63
N ALA A 84 -12.24 -16.55 6.75
CA ALA A 84 -11.40 -16.84 5.61
C ALA A 84 -10.20 -15.90 5.59
N LYS A 85 -9.00 -16.45 5.39
CA LYS A 85 -7.85 -15.64 4.97
C LYS A 85 -8.04 -15.29 3.50
N VAL A 86 -7.94 -14.02 3.16
CA VAL A 86 -8.26 -13.52 1.81
C VAL A 86 -7.07 -12.76 1.25
N THR A 87 -6.74 -13.05 0.00
CA THR A 87 -5.77 -12.29 -0.80
C THR A 87 -6.46 -11.80 -2.08
N PHE A 88 -6.35 -10.51 -2.34
CA PHE A 88 -6.79 -9.89 -3.59
C PHE A 88 -5.60 -9.65 -4.49
N TYR A 89 -5.78 -9.91 -5.78
CA TYR A 89 -4.76 -9.72 -6.80
C TYR A 89 -5.21 -8.73 -7.87
N ASP A 90 -4.26 -8.15 -8.59
CA ASP A 90 -4.53 -7.42 -9.81
C ASP A 90 -4.67 -8.37 -11.02
N ILE A 91 -4.88 -7.79 -12.20
CA ILE A 91 -5.05 -8.54 -13.45
C ILE A 91 -3.78 -9.27 -13.92
N TYR A 92 -2.62 -9.00 -13.31
CA TYR A 92 -1.35 -9.64 -13.60
C TYR A 92 -0.94 -10.64 -12.51
N GLY A 93 -1.78 -10.81 -11.49
CA GLY A 93 -1.53 -11.69 -10.35
C GLY A 93 -0.63 -11.10 -9.27
N LYS A 94 -0.41 -9.78 -9.27
CA LYS A 94 0.30 -9.11 -8.18
C LYS A 94 -0.63 -8.89 -7.00
N LYS A 95 -0.13 -9.12 -5.79
CA LYS A 95 -0.91 -8.92 -4.56
C LYS A 95 -1.30 -7.45 -4.41
N LYS A 96 -2.59 -7.19 -4.16
CA LYS A 96 -3.13 -5.85 -3.86
C LYS A 96 -3.38 -5.66 -2.38
N SER A 97 -3.94 -6.69 -1.74
CA SER A 97 -4.24 -6.65 -0.31
C SER A 97 -4.45 -8.04 0.24
N GLU A 98 -4.19 -8.22 1.53
CA GLU A 98 -4.51 -9.44 2.25
C GLU A 98 -4.98 -9.17 3.67
N GLY A 99 -5.79 -10.08 4.22
CA GLY A 99 -6.30 -9.99 5.58
C GLY A 99 -7.28 -11.12 5.87
N THR A 100 -8.06 -10.97 6.94
CA THR A 100 -9.07 -11.96 7.34
C THR A 100 -10.47 -11.40 7.13
N MET A 101 -11.38 -12.24 6.64
CA MET A 101 -12.81 -11.92 6.50
C MET A 101 -13.67 -12.86 7.33
N LEU A 102 -14.68 -12.31 8.01
CA LEU A 102 -15.83 -13.05 8.52
C LEU A 102 -17.00 -12.79 7.56
N GLY A 103 -17.37 -13.80 6.77
CA GLY A 103 -18.32 -13.64 5.66
C GLY A 103 -17.85 -12.61 4.63
N LYS A 104 -18.50 -11.43 4.62
CA LYS A 104 -18.16 -10.28 3.74
C LYS A 104 -17.37 -9.18 4.47
N ASN A 105 -17.19 -9.30 5.78
CA ASN A 105 -16.63 -8.25 6.61
C ASN A 105 -15.14 -8.48 6.87
N ARG A 106 -14.32 -7.46 6.64
CA ARG A 106 -12.92 -7.39 7.06
C ARG A 106 -12.84 -7.39 8.58
N ILE A 107 -11.95 -8.22 9.12
CA ILE A 107 -11.61 -8.24 10.54
C ILE A 107 -10.09 -8.28 10.72
N GLY A 108 -9.63 -7.73 11.83
CA GLY A 108 -8.22 -7.70 12.21
C GLY A 108 -7.36 -6.91 11.23
N VAL A 109 -6.09 -7.31 11.14
CA VAL A 109 -5.08 -6.62 10.35
C VAL A 109 -5.25 -6.90 8.86
N TRP A 110 -5.27 -5.83 8.07
CA TRP A 110 -5.26 -5.80 6.62
C TRP A 110 -4.00 -5.11 6.11
N LYS A 111 -3.36 -5.73 5.13
CA LYS A 111 -2.15 -5.23 4.47
C LYS A 111 -2.47 -4.89 3.03
N TYR A 112 -1.90 -3.79 2.53
CA TYR A 112 -2.10 -3.31 1.16
C TYR A 112 -0.76 -3.07 0.50
N TYR A 113 -0.70 -3.37 -0.79
CA TYR A 113 0.53 -3.39 -1.57
C TYR A 113 0.40 -2.53 -2.82
N ASP A 114 1.53 -1.98 -3.27
CA ASP A 114 1.61 -1.29 -4.55
C ASP A 114 1.82 -2.25 -5.73
N SER A 115 2.01 -1.70 -6.93
CA SER A 115 2.22 -2.47 -8.17
C SER A 115 3.57 -3.19 -8.24
N GLN A 116 4.47 -2.96 -7.28
CA GLN A 116 5.74 -3.67 -7.10
C GLN A 116 5.65 -4.64 -5.91
N GLU A 117 4.44 -4.87 -5.37
CA GLU A 117 4.15 -5.73 -4.21
C GLU A 117 4.85 -5.26 -2.92
N ARG A 118 5.16 -3.97 -2.82
CA ARG A 118 5.70 -3.35 -1.59
C ARG A 118 4.57 -3.00 -0.65
N LEU A 119 4.76 -3.25 0.65
CA LEU A 119 3.77 -2.90 1.68
C LEU A 119 3.67 -1.38 1.80
N ILE A 120 2.50 -0.82 1.54
CA ILE A 120 2.29 0.64 1.59
C ILE A 120 1.35 1.07 2.71
N LEU A 121 0.54 0.14 3.22
CA LEU A 121 -0.50 0.44 4.19
C LEU A 121 -0.86 -0.79 5.01
N VAL A 122 -0.98 -0.60 6.32
CA VAL A 122 -1.55 -1.55 7.26
C VAL A 122 -2.73 -0.87 7.96
N GLU A 123 -3.86 -1.56 8.01
CA GLU A 123 -5.09 -1.09 8.66
C GLU A 123 -5.63 -2.18 9.57
N ASN A 124 -6.29 -1.79 10.66
CA ASN A 124 -7.01 -2.71 11.52
C ASN A 124 -8.51 -2.48 11.39
N TYR A 125 -9.27 -3.58 11.28
CA TYR A 125 -10.71 -3.56 11.08
C TYR A 125 -11.43 -4.33 12.17
N ASP A 126 -12.52 -3.76 12.66
CA ASP A 126 -13.56 -4.47 13.39
C ASP A 126 -14.81 -4.46 12.52
N ASN A 127 -15.20 -5.62 11.99
CA ASN A 127 -16.40 -5.80 11.16
C ASN A 127 -16.57 -4.75 10.05
N ASN A 128 -15.61 -4.67 9.12
CA ASN A 128 -15.54 -3.67 8.03
C ASN A 128 -15.35 -2.21 8.45
N GLN A 129 -15.28 -1.90 9.74
CA GLN A 129 -15.02 -0.56 10.25
C GLN A 129 -13.56 -0.42 10.68
N LEU A 130 -12.86 0.62 10.23
CA LEU A 130 -11.51 0.91 10.68
C LEU A 130 -11.51 1.15 12.20
N ASN A 131 -10.73 0.36 12.92
CA ASN A 131 -10.67 0.40 14.36
C ASN A 131 -9.29 -0.08 14.84
N GLY A 132 -8.59 0.76 15.58
CA GLY A 132 -7.20 0.59 15.99
C GLY A 132 -6.20 1.30 15.09
N GLU A 133 -4.97 0.80 15.08
CA GLU A 133 -3.84 1.45 14.43
C GLU A 133 -3.89 1.32 12.90
N ARG A 134 -3.54 2.42 12.21
CA ARG A 134 -3.29 2.50 10.77
C ARG A 134 -1.86 2.98 10.56
N LYS A 135 -1.10 2.28 9.71
CA LYS A 135 0.29 2.61 9.37
C LYS A 135 0.43 2.81 7.86
N VAL A 136 1.07 3.90 7.46
CA VAL A 136 1.47 4.16 6.07
C VAL A 136 2.97 4.05 5.96
N PHE A 137 3.47 3.46 4.87
CA PHE A 137 4.88 3.19 4.66
C PHE A 137 5.41 3.95 3.44
N TYR A 138 6.67 4.36 3.53
CA TYR A 138 7.46 4.81 2.39
C TYR A 138 7.95 3.62 1.55
N ASP A 139 8.53 3.94 0.40
CA ASP A 139 9.14 2.98 -0.54
C ASP A 139 10.37 2.24 0.01
N ASN A 140 10.99 2.76 1.07
CA ASN A 140 12.12 2.18 1.78
C ASN A 140 11.70 1.40 3.04
N ASP A 141 10.42 1.03 3.15
CA ASP A 141 9.80 0.34 4.29
C ASP A 141 9.76 1.15 5.61
N SER A 142 10.26 2.39 5.62
CA SER A 142 10.13 3.26 6.81
C SER A 142 8.68 3.75 6.97
N ILE A 143 8.26 3.97 8.22
CA ILE A 143 6.92 4.44 8.52
C ILE A 143 6.80 5.91 8.12
N ALA A 144 5.83 6.21 7.27
CA ALA A 144 5.44 7.58 6.93
C ALA A 144 4.46 8.16 7.94
N GLU A 145 3.48 7.37 8.38
CA GLU A 145 2.40 7.83 9.26
C GLU A 145 1.91 6.69 10.15
N ILE A 146 1.62 7.01 11.41
CA ILE A 146 0.86 6.17 12.34
C ILE A 146 -0.35 6.98 12.77
N SER A 147 -1.53 6.36 12.74
CA SER A 147 -2.79 6.99 13.15
C SER A 147 -3.64 6.01 13.94
N GLU A 148 -4.37 6.52 14.93
CA GLU A 148 -5.34 5.75 15.70
C GLU A 148 -6.76 6.03 15.20
N TYR A 149 -7.50 4.94 14.94
CA TYR A 149 -8.89 5.00 14.54
C TYR A 149 -9.80 4.38 15.60
N LYS A 150 -10.95 4.99 15.81
CA LYS A 150 -12.06 4.41 16.57
C LYS A 150 -13.33 4.58 15.76
N ASN A 151 -14.04 3.48 15.54
CA ASN A 151 -15.31 3.47 14.81
C ASN A 151 -15.27 4.20 13.45
N GLY A 152 -14.18 4.03 12.70
CA GLY A 152 -13.98 4.62 11.38
C GLY A 152 -13.51 6.07 11.38
N LYS A 153 -13.27 6.69 12.54
CA LYS A 153 -12.79 8.07 12.66
C LYS A 153 -11.42 8.11 13.33
N LEU A 154 -10.61 9.12 13.00
CA LEU A 154 -9.39 9.40 13.76
C LEU A 154 -9.76 9.72 15.21
N ASP A 155 -9.21 8.97 16.16
CA ASP A 155 -9.46 9.14 17.58
C ASP A 155 -8.22 8.64 18.33
N GLY A 156 -7.43 9.57 18.85
CA GLY A 156 -6.11 9.30 19.40
C GLY A 156 -4.99 10.08 18.72
N ILE A 157 -3.76 9.56 18.80
CA ILE A 157 -2.56 10.26 18.30
C ILE A 157 -2.27 9.86 16.85
N THR A 158 -2.04 10.87 16.01
CA THR A 158 -1.47 10.71 14.68
C THR A 158 -0.09 11.32 14.62
N ALA A 159 0.89 10.57 14.14
CA ALA A 159 2.26 11.02 13.96
C ALA A 159 2.72 10.78 12.52
N ARG A 160 3.38 11.77 11.92
CA ARG A 160 4.03 11.66 10.60
C ARG A 160 5.54 11.74 10.77
N PHE A 161 6.26 10.99 9.95
CA PHE A 161 7.72 10.90 9.96
C PHE A 161 8.28 11.19 8.57
N SER A 162 9.56 11.56 8.50
CA SER A 162 10.33 11.62 7.26
C SER A 162 10.77 10.20 6.84
N LYS A 163 11.32 10.07 5.62
CA LYS A 163 11.93 8.81 5.14
C LYS A 163 13.10 8.32 6.01
N ASP A 164 13.71 9.23 6.77
CA ASP A 164 14.81 8.94 7.70
C ASP A 164 14.32 8.64 9.13
N GLY A 165 13.00 8.56 9.33
CA GLY A 165 12.38 8.26 10.63
C GLY A 165 12.23 9.46 11.56
N ILE A 166 12.53 10.67 11.09
CA ILE A 166 12.43 11.90 11.90
C ILE A 166 10.96 12.29 12.01
N LYS A 167 10.43 12.36 13.23
CA LYS A 167 9.05 12.81 13.47
C LYS A 167 8.89 14.24 12.96
N LEU A 168 7.93 14.48 12.07
CA LEU A 168 7.64 15.78 11.46
C LEU A 168 6.53 16.51 12.19
N HIS A 169 5.49 15.77 12.61
CA HIS A 169 4.43 16.28 13.46
C HIS A 169 3.72 15.17 14.22
N GLU A 170 3.11 15.55 15.33
CA GLU A 170 2.26 14.74 16.20
C GLU A 170 1.02 15.56 16.51
N MET A 171 -0.16 14.97 16.30
CA MET A 171 -1.44 15.65 16.44
C MET A 171 -2.44 14.72 17.13
N THR A 172 -3.20 15.27 18.06
CA THR A 172 -4.30 14.53 18.70
C THR A 172 -5.63 14.78 17.99
N TYR A 173 -6.38 13.69 17.80
CA TYR A 173 -7.70 13.68 17.21
C TYR A 173 -8.74 13.16 18.20
N GLN A 174 -9.95 13.68 18.11
CA GLN A 174 -11.14 13.17 18.79
C GLN A 174 -12.31 13.21 17.81
N ASP A 175 -12.99 12.07 17.63
CA ASP A 175 -14.14 11.94 16.74
C ASP A 175 -13.91 12.48 15.31
N GLY A 176 -12.69 12.30 14.80
CA GLY A 176 -12.28 12.71 13.47
C GLY A 176 -11.78 14.15 13.34
N LEU A 177 -11.80 14.94 14.42
CA LEU A 177 -11.39 16.35 14.42
C LEU A 177 -10.09 16.51 15.23
N LEU A 178 -9.21 17.43 14.83
CA LEU A 178 -8.07 17.82 15.65
C LEU A 178 -8.58 18.40 16.97
N HIS A 179 -8.16 17.77 18.06
CA HIS A 179 -8.58 18.12 19.42
C HIS A 179 -7.45 17.77 20.36
N GLY A 180 -6.89 18.78 21.03
CA GLY A 180 -5.75 18.61 21.92
C GLY A 180 -4.43 19.11 21.40
N ARG A 181 -3.38 18.49 21.90
CA ARG A 181 -2.01 18.92 21.67
C ARG A 181 -1.57 18.61 20.24
N ALA A 182 -0.92 19.58 19.62
CA ALA A 182 -0.17 19.40 18.40
C ALA A 182 1.29 19.82 18.63
N LYS A 183 2.19 19.09 17.97
CA LYS A 183 3.63 19.38 17.93
C LYS A 183 4.12 19.25 16.49
N PHE A 184 4.97 20.18 16.10
CA PHE A 184 5.68 20.19 14.83
C PHE A 184 7.16 20.22 15.11
N PHE A 185 7.94 19.54 14.27
CA PHE A 185 9.36 19.35 14.46
C PHE A 185 10.14 19.84 13.24
N GLU A 186 11.37 20.25 13.46
CA GLU A 186 12.37 20.56 12.45
C GLU A 186 12.99 19.27 11.88
N VAL A 187 13.73 19.39 10.77
CA VAL A 187 14.40 18.25 10.12
C VAL A 187 15.52 17.64 10.96
N ASN A 188 15.99 18.32 12.01
CA ASN A 188 16.94 17.79 13.00
C ASN A 188 16.22 17.04 14.16
N GLY A 189 14.88 17.01 14.17
CA GLY A 189 14.07 16.42 15.23
C GLY A 189 13.74 17.36 16.40
N ASN A 190 14.27 18.59 16.41
CA ASN A 190 13.94 19.58 17.43
C ASN A 190 12.49 20.03 17.28
N ILE A 191 11.85 20.33 18.41
CA ILE A 191 10.52 20.95 18.39
C ILE A 191 10.62 22.31 17.68
N LYS A 192 9.65 22.60 16.81
CA LYS A 192 9.51 23.85 16.06
C LYS A 192 8.35 24.66 16.60
N GLU A 193 7.23 24.00 16.85
CA GLU A 193 5.98 24.64 17.23
C GLU A 193 5.12 23.66 18.03
N SER A 194 4.44 24.13 19.08
CA SER A 194 3.42 23.36 19.77
C SER A 194 2.31 24.24 20.33
N GLY A 195 1.10 23.71 20.37
CA GLY A 195 -0.07 24.37 20.94
C GLY A 195 -1.27 23.45 20.94
N LEU A 196 -2.45 24.03 21.09
CA LEU A 196 -3.70 23.29 21.18
C LEU A 196 -4.60 23.52 19.96
N TYR A 197 -5.35 22.46 19.64
CA TYR A 197 -6.50 22.48 18.76
C TYR A 197 -7.77 22.20 19.54
N TYR A 198 -8.87 22.84 19.13
CA TYR A 198 -10.22 22.49 19.53
C TYR A 198 -11.10 22.44 18.29
N LYS A 199 -11.55 21.23 17.92
CA LYS A 199 -12.40 20.96 16.76
C LYS A 199 -11.83 21.60 15.48
N ASP A 200 -10.61 21.22 15.11
CA ASP A 200 -9.85 21.69 13.94
C ASP A 200 -9.28 23.12 14.01
N TYR A 201 -9.57 23.86 15.07
CA TYR A 201 -9.09 25.24 15.19
C TYR A 201 -7.96 25.36 16.19
N LYS A 202 -6.87 26.01 15.79
CA LYS A 202 -5.82 26.44 16.73
C LYS A 202 -6.46 27.31 17.80
N VAL A 203 -6.17 27.00 19.06
CA VAL A 203 -6.65 27.72 20.25
C VAL A 203 -5.52 27.88 21.25
N GLY A 204 -5.71 28.77 22.23
CA GLY A 204 -4.76 29.02 23.30
C GLY A 204 -3.38 29.51 22.82
N ARG A 205 -2.38 29.26 23.67
CA ARG A 205 -0.99 29.66 23.44
C ARG A 205 -0.27 28.67 22.51
N TRP A 206 0.43 29.21 21.52
CA TRP A 206 1.28 28.46 20.59
C TRP A 206 2.74 28.85 20.78
N ASP A 207 3.54 27.93 21.32
CA ASP A 207 4.97 28.12 21.57
C ASP A 207 5.79 27.83 20.30
N TYR A 208 6.80 28.65 20.05
CA TYR A 208 7.71 28.55 18.91
C TYR A 208 9.15 28.36 19.36
N TYR A 209 9.87 27.57 18.57
CA TYR A 209 11.24 27.19 18.83
C TYR A 209 12.06 27.27 17.54
N ILE A 210 13.35 27.60 17.66
CA ILE A 210 14.32 27.53 16.56
C ILE A 210 15.52 26.75 17.08
N ASP A 211 15.86 25.65 16.42
CA ASP A 211 16.95 24.75 16.84
C ASP A 211 16.82 24.32 18.32
N GLY A 212 15.58 24.00 18.72
CA GLY A 212 15.24 23.60 20.09
C GLY A 212 15.21 24.74 21.13
N LYS A 213 15.60 25.97 20.76
CA LYS A 213 15.56 27.13 21.66
C LYS A 213 14.21 27.81 21.58
N TYR A 214 13.60 28.08 22.74
CA TYR A 214 12.33 28.78 22.85
C TYR A 214 12.44 30.23 22.37
N MET A 215 11.59 30.62 21.42
CA MET A 215 11.61 31.93 20.77
C MET A 215 10.44 32.84 21.18
N GLY A 216 9.46 32.30 21.91
CA GLY A 216 8.25 33.01 22.28
C GLY A 216 7.00 32.25 21.90
N TYR A 217 5.86 32.92 22.02
CA TYR A 217 4.56 32.34 21.70
C TYR A 217 3.70 33.30 20.87
N LYS A 218 2.66 32.77 20.24
CA LYS A 218 1.58 33.54 19.62
C LYS A 218 0.23 32.96 20.01
N GLU A 219 -0.80 33.80 19.97
CA GLU A 219 -2.19 33.35 19.97
C GLU A 219 -2.74 33.40 18.55
N PRO A 220 -3.69 32.51 18.19
CA PRO A 220 -4.41 32.59 16.94
C PRO A 220 -5.12 33.94 16.77
N ASN A 221 -4.97 34.57 15.61
CA ASN A 221 -5.60 35.87 15.32
C ASN A 221 -7.13 35.85 15.48
N LYS A 222 -7.76 34.71 15.16
CA LYS A 222 -9.20 34.52 15.33
C LYS A 222 -9.48 33.82 16.65
N LYS A 223 -9.89 34.58 17.66
CA LYS A 223 -10.40 34.03 18.92
C LYS A 223 -11.72 33.32 18.66
N ARG A 224 -11.82 32.08 19.11
CA ARG A 224 -13.01 31.26 19.05
C ARG A 224 -13.39 30.90 20.47
N ASP A 225 -14.67 30.72 20.71
CA ASP A 225 -15.11 30.17 21.98
C ASP A 225 -14.66 28.71 22.09
N HIS A 226 -14.02 28.37 23.20
CA HIS A 226 -13.51 27.04 23.49
C HIS A 226 -13.39 26.83 25.01
N PRO A 227 -13.44 25.58 25.50
CA PRO A 227 -13.14 25.27 26.90
C PRO A 227 -11.73 25.73 27.28
N SER A 228 -11.42 25.78 28.59
CA SER A 228 -10.04 26.07 29.00
C SER A 228 -9.04 25.06 28.41
N ASP A 229 -7.79 25.48 28.29
CA ASP A 229 -6.70 24.63 27.82
C ASP A 229 -6.62 23.33 28.65
N GLU A 230 -6.84 23.41 29.96
CA GLU A 230 -6.91 22.24 30.86
C GLU A 230 -8.09 21.33 30.55
N ALA A 231 -9.26 21.88 30.22
CA ALA A 231 -10.45 21.09 29.89
C ALA A 231 -10.30 20.37 28.54
N ILE A 232 -9.64 21.00 27.58
CA ILE A 232 -9.30 20.39 26.27
C ILE A 232 -8.29 19.25 26.45
N LEU A 233 -7.32 19.39 27.37
CA LEU A 233 -6.35 18.34 27.64
C LEU A 233 -6.97 17.19 28.45
N ALA A 234 -7.80 17.49 29.45
CA ALA A 234 -8.48 16.48 30.26
C ALA A 234 -9.44 15.60 29.45
N SER A 235 -10.08 16.14 28.40
CA SER A 235 -10.96 15.37 27.51
C SER A 235 -10.21 14.27 26.71
N ILE A 236 -8.87 14.35 26.68
CA ILE A 236 -7.98 13.43 25.99
C ILE A 236 -7.31 12.49 26.98
N ASP A 237 -6.94 12.97 28.16
CA ASP A 237 -6.22 12.18 29.18
C ASP A 237 -7.07 11.01 29.72
N GLU A 238 -8.40 11.10 29.72
CA GLU A 238 -9.27 9.92 29.97
C GLU A 238 -9.13 8.81 28.91
N LYS A 239 -8.52 9.11 27.76
CA LYS A 239 -8.23 8.18 26.66
C LYS A 239 -6.74 7.91 26.47
N ALA A 240 -5.86 8.56 27.24
CA ALA A 240 -4.43 8.30 27.17
C ALA A 240 -4.14 6.91 27.73
N GLU A 241 -4.11 5.89 26.85
CA GLU A 241 -3.42 4.65 27.19
C GLU A 241 -2.00 5.01 27.64
N LYS A 242 -1.57 4.40 28.75
CA LYS A 242 -0.17 4.43 29.22
C LYS A 242 0.74 4.24 28.00
N PRO A 243 1.91 4.91 27.94
CA PRO A 243 2.83 4.74 26.82
C PRO A 243 3.00 3.25 26.56
N LYS A 244 2.51 2.77 25.41
CA LYS A 244 2.71 1.39 25.00
C LYS A 244 4.21 1.22 24.88
N GLU A 245 4.79 0.48 25.80
CA GLU A 245 6.07 -0.17 25.56
C GLU A 245 5.84 -1.07 24.35
N TYR A 246 6.29 -0.60 23.19
CA TYR A 246 6.45 -1.48 22.05
C TYR A 246 7.35 -2.61 22.54
N PRO A 247 6.94 -3.89 22.44
CA PRO A 247 7.88 -4.97 22.68
C PRO A 247 9.07 -4.68 21.78
N LYS A 248 10.24 -4.46 22.39
CA LYS A 248 11.49 -4.48 21.64
C LYS A 248 11.46 -5.82 20.90
N ILE A 249 11.46 -5.76 19.57
CA ILE A 249 11.61 -6.94 18.72
C ILE A 249 12.76 -7.73 19.34
N THR A 250 12.49 -8.96 19.75
CA THR A 250 13.51 -9.76 20.43
C THR A 250 14.69 -9.95 19.48
N ASP A 251 15.89 -10.13 20.01
CA ASP A 251 17.05 -10.40 19.16
C ASP A 251 16.78 -11.60 18.23
N GLU A 252 15.94 -12.54 18.67
CA GLU A 252 15.41 -13.67 17.88
C GLU A 252 14.50 -13.25 16.71
N GLU A 253 13.56 -12.32 16.90
CA GLU A 253 12.72 -11.80 15.80
C GLU A 253 13.51 -10.89 14.83
N ILE A 254 14.55 -10.20 15.32
CA ILE A 254 15.51 -9.47 14.47
C ILE A 254 16.32 -10.49 13.64
N LEU A 255 16.79 -11.56 14.27
CA LEU A 255 17.51 -12.65 13.61
C LEU A 255 16.64 -13.37 12.58
N GLU A 256 15.38 -13.67 12.89
CA GLU A 256 14.43 -14.31 11.96
C GLU A 256 14.13 -13.39 10.75
N ASN A 257 14.06 -12.07 10.96
CA ASN A 257 13.91 -11.10 9.87
C ASN A 257 15.18 -10.96 9.01
N ILE A 258 16.36 -11.11 9.62
CA ILE A 258 17.64 -11.17 8.90
C ILE A 258 17.77 -12.50 8.13
N GLU A 259 17.33 -13.61 8.70
CA GLU A 259 17.32 -14.93 8.07
C GLU A 259 16.32 -15.00 6.91
N ARG A 260 15.10 -14.46 7.06
CA ARG A 260 14.15 -14.30 5.93
C ARG A 260 14.69 -13.44 4.79
N LYS A 261 15.54 -12.46 5.09
CA LYS A 261 16.23 -11.65 4.07
C LYS A 261 17.38 -12.42 3.40
N LYS A 262 18.06 -13.31 4.13
CA LYS A 262 19.07 -14.23 3.58
C LYS A 262 18.46 -15.37 2.74
N GLU A 263 17.28 -15.88 3.10
CA GLU A 263 16.60 -16.96 2.35
C GLU A 263 16.08 -16.52 0.98
N LYS A 264 15.85 -15.22 0.76
CA LYS A 264 15.49 -14.68 -0.56
C LYS A 264 16.69 -14.49 -1.50
N GLU A 265 17.91 -14.74 -1.05
CA GLU A 265 19.12 -14.50 -1.83
C GLU A 265 20.02 -15.74 -1.91
N TYR A 266 19.51 -16.88 -2.42
CA TYR A 266 20.38 -17.92 -2.99
C TYR A 266 19.74 -18.67 -4.15
N SER A 267 20.17 -18.32 -5.37
CA SER A 267 20.60 -19.33 -6.32
C SER A 267 21.92 -18.86 -6.93
N TYR A 268 23.01 -19.12 -6.20
CA TYR A 268 24.36 -19.03 -6.74
C TYR A 268 25.17 -20.18 -6.14
N ASN A 269 25.52 -21.14 -6.99
CA ASN A 269 26.44 -22.20 -6.64
C ASN A 269 27.85 -21.72 -6.98
N PRO A 270 28.77 -21.58 -6.02
CA PRO A 270 30.13 -21.15 -6.30
C PRO A 270 30.88 -22.21 -7.12
N PRO A 271 31.75 -21.80 -8.06
CA PRO A 271 32.53 -22.71 -8.90
C PRO A 271 33.53 -23.52 -8.08
N SER A 272 33.89 -24.72 -8.57
CA SER A 272 34.84 -25.60 -7.87
C SER A 272 36.26 -25.02 -7.86
N ASP A 273 37.11 -25.46 -6.93
CA ASP A 273 38.51 -25.02 -6.84
C ASP A 273 39.29 -25.25 -8.15
N GLU A 274 38.89 -26.25 -8.94
CA GLU A 274 39.44 -26.54 -10.27
C GLU A 274 39.01 -25.49 -11.32
N GLU A 275 37.74 -25.04 -11.30
CA GLU A 275 37.25 -23.94 -12.14
C GLU A 275 37.87 -22.59 -11.72
N ILE A 276 38.13 -22.39 -10.43
CA ILE A 276 38.81 -21.19 -9.91
C ILE A 276 40.26 -21.16 -10.41
N LEU A 277 40.97 -22.29 -10.37
CA LEU A 277 42.36 -22.42 -10.83
C LEU A 277 42.51 -22.24 -12.35
N GLU A 278 41.56 -22.75 -13.14
CA GLU A 278 41.56 -22.56 -14.60
C GLU A 278 41.31 -21.10 -14.99
N ASN A 279 40.43 -20.42 -14.25
CA ASN A 279 40.11 -19.00 -14.44
C ASN A 279 41.25 -18.06 -14.01
N ILE A 280 42.01 -18.41 -12.96
CA ILE A 280 43.20 -17.66 -12.53
C ILE A 280 44.32 -17.74 -13.58
N LYS A 281 44.50 -18.89 -14.24
CA LYS A 281 45.50 -19.04 -15.33
C LYS A 281 45.12 -18.24 -16.58
N LYS A 282 43.84 -18.12 -16.90
CA LYS A 282 43.33 -17.36 -18.07
C LYS A 282 43.41 -15.82 -17.90
N LYS A 283 43.55 -15.28 -16.68
CA LYS A 283 43.42 -13.83 -16.40
C LYS A 283 44.71 -13.05 -16.11
N LYS A 284 45.91 -13.60 -16.38
CA LYS A 284 47.15 -12.81 -16.27
C LYS A 284 47.34 -11.87 -17.48
N ALA A 285 46.73 -10.69 -17.39
CA ALA A 285 47.17 -9.47 -18.10
C ALA A 285 47.82 -8.52 -17.07
N PRO A 286 48.79 -7.65 -17.46
CA PRO A 286 49.63 -6.93 -16.51
C PRO A 286 48.85 -5.87 -15.73
N LYS A 287 49.18 -5.72 -14.44
CA LYS A 287 48.60 -4.72 -13.52
C LYS A 287 48.81 -3.30 -14.06
N LYS A 288 47.73 -2.52 -14.19
CA LYS A 288 47.79 -1.04 -14.28
C LYS A 288 47.92 -0.47 -12.87
N GLU A 289 48.95 0.33 -12.64
CA GLU A 289 49.04 1.23 -11.49
C GLU A 289 48.08 2.41 -11.71
N TYR A 290 47.33 2.78 -10.67
CA TYR A 290 46.52 4.00 -10.64
C TYR A 290 47.15 4.98 -9.66
N SER A 291 47.45 6.20 -10.12
CA SER A 291 47.81 7.33 -9.24
C SER A 291 46.55 7.96 -8.64
N LYS A 292 46.68 8.53 -7.43
CA LYS A 292 45.60 9.30 -6.79
C LYS A 292 45.21 10.50 -7.67
N ALA A 293 43.93 10.64 -7.95
CA ALA A 293 43.36 11.78 -8.65
C ALA A 293 43.62 13.08 -7.87
N THR A 294 43.91 14.15 -8.60
CA THR A 294 44.16 15.48 -8.00
C THR A 294 42.85 16.16 -7.60
N ASP A 295 42.89 17.08 -6.64
CA ASP A 295 41.69 17.80 -6.17
C ASP A 295 40.95 18.51 -7.32
N ASP A 296 41.67 18.96 -8.34
CA ASP A 296 41.11 19.54 -9.57
C ASP A 296 40.28 18.56 -10.39
N GLU A 297 40.67 17.28 -10.46
CA GLU A 297 39.92 16.23 -11.17
C GLU A 297 38.65 15.84 -10.40
N ILE A 298 38.72 15.85 -9.07
CA ILE A 298 37.57 15.63 -8.20
C ILE A 298 36.58 16.79 -8.32
N LEU A 299 37.06 18.04 -8.31
CA LEU A 299 36.22 19.23 -8.48
C LEU A 299 35.55 19.29 -9.85
N ARG A 300 36.23 18.92 -10.94
CA ARG A 300 35.62 18.79 -12.27
C ARG A 300 34.54 17.70 -12.31
N SER A 301 34.75 16.58 -11.61
CA SER A 301 33.76 15.50 -11.50
C SER A 301 32.51 15.96 -10.74
N ILE A 302 32.67 16.72 -9.65
CA ILE A 302 31.56 17.26 -8.86
C ILE A 302 30.79 18.32 -9.66
N ALA A 303 31.49 19.23 -10.33
CA ALA A 303 30.88 20.25 -11.18
C ALA A 303 30.05 19.62 -12.32
N SER A 304 30.60 18.60 -12.99
CA SER A 304 29.88 17.87 -14.06
C SER A 304 28.63 17.15 -13.54
N LYS A 305 28.69 16.56 -12.34
CA LYS A 305 27.54 15.92 -11.69
C LYS A 305 26.48 16.93 -11.24
N MET A 306 26.90 18.10 -10.76
CA MET A 306 25.98 19.20 -10.41
C MET A 306 25.29 19.77 -11.65
N GLU A 307 26.01 20.00 -12.75
CA GLU A 307 25.41 20.46 -14.02
C GLU A 307 24.40 19.46 -14.57
N ALA A 308 24.70 18.15 -14.51
CA ALA A 308 23.76 17.11 -14.91
C ALA A 308 22.47 17.16 -14.08
N LYS A 309 22.59 17.37 -12.75
CA LYS A 309 21.45 17.44 -11.84
C LYS A 309 20.63 18.72 -12.01
N ILE A 310 21.27 19.86 -12.30
CA ILE A 310 20.59 21.12 -12.63
C ILE A 310 19.81 20.97 -13.95
N LYS A 311 20.37 20.28 -14.94
CA LYS A 311 19.70 20.00 -16.22
C LYS A 311 18.50 19.07 -16.05
N GLU A 312 18.56 18.13 -15.11
CA GLU A 312 17.46 17.24 -14.76
C GLU A 312 16.31 17.99 -14.06
N ILE A 313 16.62 18.87 -13.11
CA ILE A 313 15.63 19.71 -12.41
C ILE A 313 14.91 20.65 -13.39
N LYS A 314 15.65 21.33 -14.28
CA LYS A 314 15.04 22.20 -15.31
C LYS A 314 14.10 21.44 -16.24
N ARG A 315 14.46 20.21 -16.64
CA ARG A 315 13.59 19.34 -17.47
C ARG A 315 12.30 18.94 -16.75
N ALA A 316 12.36 18.74 -15.44
CA ALA A 316 11.19 18.40 -14.63
C ALA A 316 10.24 19.61 -14.48
N GLU A 317 10.79 20.80 -14.21
CA GLU A 317 10.00 22.05 -14.12
C GLU A 317 9.34 22.40 -15.47
N ASP A 318 10.07 22.29 -16.59
CA ASP A 318 9.54 22.53 -17.93
C ASP A 318 8.41 21.54 -18.31
N ALA A 319 8.53 20.27 -17.88
CA ALA A 319 7.51 19.25 -18.11
C ALA A 319 6.22 19.51 -17.30
N GLU A 320 6.35 20.04 -16.07
CA GLU A 320 5.22 20.40 -15.22
C GLU A 320 4.51 21.67 -15.73
N ILE A 321 5.27 22.66 -16.23
CA ILE A 321 4.72 23.84 -16.92
C ILE A 321 3.97 23.43 -18.19
N LEU A 322 4.52 22.52 -19.02
CA LEU A 322 3.83 22.02 -20.21
C LEU A 322 2.52 21.29 -19.87
N LYS A 323 2.53 20.47 -18.80
CA LYS A 323 1.35 19.74 -18.33
C LYS A 323 0.25 20.70 -17.85
N ASN A 324 0.62 21.81 -17.22
CA ASN A 324 -0.32 22.84 -16.77
C ASN A 324 -0.87 23.67 -17.93
N ILE A 325 -0.05 23.97 -18.96
CA ILE A 325 -0.52 24.62 -20.20
C ILE A 325 -1.49 23.70 -20.97
N GLN A 326 -1.20 22.40 -21.05
CA GLN A 326 -2.06 21.43 -21.72
C GLN A 326 -3.41 21.30 -21.02
N LYS A 327 -3.41 21.18 -19.68
CA LYS A 327 -4.64 21.19 -18.87
C LYS A 327 -5.46 22.47 -19.04
N LYS A 328 -4.79 23.63 -19.12
CA LYS A 328 -5.46 24.92 -19.32
C LYS A 328 -6.10 25.00 -20.70
N LYS A 329 -5.41 24.51 -21.76
CA LYS A 329 -5.99 24.41 -23.11
C LYS A 329 -7.17 23.43 -23.17
N GLU A 330 -7.08 22.27 -22.53
CA GLU A 330 -8.18 21.30 -22.44
C GLU A 330 -9.38 21.86 -21.67
N GLN A 331 -9.15 22.67 -20.64
CA GLN A 331 -10.19 23.36 -19.90
C GLN A 331 -10.82 24.49 -20.74
N GLU A 332 -10.01 25.31 -21.42
CA GLU A 332 -10.48 26.35 -22.33
C GLU A 332 -11.23 25.77 -23.56
N GLU A 333 -10.90 24.56 -23.99
CA GLU A 333 -11.58 23.85 -25.09
C GLU A 333 -12.91 23.23 -24.61
N LYS A 334 -12.96 22.69 -23.38
CA LYS A 334 -14.21 22.28 -22.72
C LYS A 334 -15.16 23.45 -22.49
N ASP A 335 -14.63 24.61 -22.11
CA ASP A 335 -15.42 25.82 -21.84
C ASP A 335 -15.92 26.49 -23.14
N ARG A 336 -15.33 26.17 -24.32
CA ARG A 336 -15.77 26.69 -25.63
C ARG A 336 -16.90 25.89 -26.29
N ILE A 337 -17.29 24.72 -25.78
CA ILE A 337 -18.34 23.87 -26.39
C ILE A 337 -19.58 23.79 -25.49
N ARG A 338 -20.47 24.77 -25.68
CA ARG A 338 -21.82 24.52 -26.24
C ARG A 338 -22.33 25.78 -26.91
N LYS A 339 -22.03 25.95 -28.21
CA LYS A 339 -22.80 26.87 -29.05
C LYS A 339 -24.20 26.28 -29.21
N LEU A 340 -25.21 27.01 -28.74
CA LEU A 340 -26.61 26.69 -29.01
C LEU A 340 -26.83 26.69 -30.53
N THR A 341 -27.61 25.75 -31.04
CA THR A 341 -28.00 25.77 -32.45
C THR A 341 -28.91 26.97 -32.72
N ASP A 342 -28.96 27.44 -33.97
CA ASP A 342 -29.84 28.56 -34.35
C ASP A 342 -31.31 28.26 -34.00
N GLU A 343 -31.71 26.98 -33.98
CA GLU A 343 -33.02 26.52 -33.51
C GLU A 343 -33.21 26.69 -31.99
N GLU A 344 -32.21 26.31 -31.17
CA GLU A 344 -32.24 26.51 -29.71
C GLU A 344 -32.21 28.02 -29.34
N ILE A 345 -31.57 28.85 -30.17
CA ILE A 345 -31.59 30.31 -30.03
C ILE A 345 -32.98 30.86 -30.39
N LEU A 346 -33.58 30.39 -31.49
CA LEU A 346 -34.92 30.81 -31.91
C LEU A 346 -36.00 30.42 -30.89
N GLU A 347 -35.87 29.23 -30.30
CA GLU A 347 -36.81 28.72 -29.29
C GLU A 347 -36.74 29.56 -28.00
N ASN A 348 -35.53 29.94 -27.58
CA ASN A 348 -35.32 30.84 -26.45
C ASN A 348 -35.86 32.27 -26.70
N ILE A 349 -35.73 32.79 -27.93
CA ILE A 349 -36.30 34.10 -28.30
C ILE A 349 -37.83 34.04 -28.27
N LYS A 350 -38.44 33.00 -28.85
CA LYS A 350 -39.91 32.80 -28.84
C LYS A 350 -40.45 32.65 -27.42
N ARG A 351 -39.73 31.94 -26.55
CA ARG A 351 -40.13 31.77 -25.14
C ARG A 351 -40.13 33.10 -24.39
N LYS A 352 -39.11 33.94 -24.59
CA LYS A 352 -39.02 35.27 -23.98
C LYS A 352 -40.07 36.25 -24.50
N GLN A 353 -40.42 36.20 -25.78
CA GLN A 353 -41.50 37.04 -26.34
C GLN A 353 -42.87 36.68 -25.77
N LYS A 354 -43.13 35.38 -25.54
CA LYS A 354 -44.36 34.89 -24.92
C LYS A 354 -44.46 35.23 -23.42
N GLU A 355 -43.32 35.39 -22.75
CA GLU A 355 -43.23 35.83 -21.36
C GLU A 355 -43.40 37.36 -21.22
N SER A 356 -43.14 38.15 -22.28
CA SER A 356 -43.38 39.60 -22.30
C SER A 356 -44.80 40.02 -22.73
N GLU A 357 -45.61 39.08 -23.21
CA GLU A 357 -47.01 39.30 -23.62
C GLU A 357 -48.04 38.78 -22.58
N LYS A 358 -47.56 38.33 -21.41
CA LYS A 358 -48.37 38.04 -20.22
C LYS A 358 -48.07 39.06 -19.14
#